data_AF-A0A0D5A146-F1
#
_entry.id   AF-A0A0D5A146-F1
#
_cell.length_a   1.000
_cell.length_b   1.000
_cell.length_c   1.000
_cell.angle_alpha   90.00
_cell.angle_beta   90.00
_cell.angle_gamma   90.00
#
_symmetry.space_group_name_H-M   'P 1'
#
loop_
_entity.id
_entity.type
_entity.pdbx_description
1 polymer ?
#
loop_
_entity_poly.entity_id
_entity_poly.type
_entity_poly.pdbx_seq_one_letter_code
_entity_poly.pdbx_strand_id
1 'polypeptide(L)'
;MAEEVRTPGTSPVRKASPSARLNQSKTSIDSTHRSASNETTLRKTSNVNTKERANTMSNVYAINMSARLATAIENDCSASNEKKMKKLVQMLSNERLAEMLTSANVDAERFTRAIYACEKVVKFASQAVALNAKDLNENTYAIFRTAINAYRHDVVLTQAMIEASISRDLTVDDSVKHCVYARNLIQTTETIAAQSQTSRDALLTLNIIKQRHDLKNAYTVELTELAIALCDAFKLDYAKVEIETEETEEKSVEENA
;
A
#
# COMPACT_ATOMS: atom_id res chain seq x y z
N MET A 1 -50.34 -18.62 35.50
CA MET A 1 -50.80 -17.82 34.35
C MET A 1 -49.65 -17.81 33.37
N ALA A 2 -49.87 -18.42 32.20
CA ALA A 2 -48.88 -18.63 31.16
C ALA A 2 -48.96 -17.48 30.15
N GLU A 3 -47.84 -16.83 29.84
CA GLU A 3 -47.74 -15.88 28.73
C GLU A 3 -46.81 -16.45 27.65
N GLU A 4 -47.35 -16.42 26.43
CA GLU A 4 -46.79 -16.94 25.19
C GLU A 4 -45.53 -16.19 24.75
N VAL A 5 -44.48 -16.95 24.44
CA VAL A 5 -43.32 -16.47 23.67
C VAL A 5 -43.63 -16.61 22.18
N ARG A 6 -43.80 -15.48 21.48
CA ARG A 6 -43.87 -15.42 20.02
C ARG A 6 -42.48 -15.19 19.42
N THR A 7 -42.02 -16.13 18.59
CA THR A 7 -40.83 -16.01 17.75
C THR A 7 -41.14 -15.27 16.44
N PRO A 8 -40.21 -14.47 15.87
CA PRO A 8 -40.40 -13.88 14.54
C PRO A 8 -39.87 -14.78 13.43
N GLY A 9 -40.69 -14.88 12.37
CA GLY A 9 -40.58 -15.81 11.26
C GLY A 9 -39.46 -15.53 10.25
N THR A 10 -38.99 -16.64 9.69
CA THR A 10 -38.15 -16.76 8.50
C THR A 10 -38.94 -16.44 7.24
N SER A 11 -38.43 -15.50 6.44
CA SER A 11 -38.97 -15.19 5.10
C SER A 11 -38.30 -16.04 4.00
N PRO A 12 -38.98 -16.26 2.85
CA PRO A 12 -38.75 -17.42 2.01
C PRO A 12 -37.73 -17.22 0.88
N VAL A 13 -37.09 -18.34 0.55
CA VAL A 13 -36.21 -18.60 -0.60
C VAL A 13 -36.97 -18.40 -1.92
N ARG A 14 -36.52 -17.47 -2.77
CA ARG A 14 -36.95 -17.39 -4.19
C ARG A 14 -36.02 -18.22 -5.05
N LYS A 15 -36.57 -19.32 -5.58
CA LYS A 15 -36.04 -20.08 -6.72
C LYS A 15 -36.27 -19.28 -8.00
N ALA A 16 -35.24 -19.13 -8.84
CA ALA A 16 -35.37 -18.72 -10.23
C ALA A 16 -34.94 -19.89 -11.11
N SER A 17 -35.88 -20.39 -11.93
CA SER A 17 -35.66 -21.42 -12.96
C SER A 17 -35.22 -20.78 -14.29
N PRO A 18 -34.56 -21.54 -15.18
CA PRO A 18 -33.83 -21.02 -16.33
C PRO A 18 -34.72 -20.80 -17.55
N SER A 19 -34.42 -19.78 -18.35
CA SER A 19 -34.97 -19.62 -19.71
C SER A 19 -33.85 -19.66 -20.73
N ALA A 20 -33.78 -20.79 -21.42
CA ALA A 20 -33.08 -20.95 -22.68
C ALA A 20 -33.81 -20.16 -23.78
N ARG A 21 -33.06 -19.44 -24.62
CA ARG A 21 -33.45 -19.19 -26.02
C ARG A 21 -32.21 -19.16 -26.90
N LEU A 22 -32.09 -20.21 -27.69
CA LEU A 22 -31.42 -20.23 -28.98
C LEU A 22 -31.93 -19.04 -29.82
N ASN A 23 -31.01 -18.33 -30.46
CA ASN A 23 -31.27 -17.91 -31.83
C ASN A 23 -29.96 -17.90 -32.62
N GLN A 24 -29.94 -18.78 -33.63
CA GLN A 24 -28.97 -18.81 -34.71
C GLN A 24 -29.24 -17.61 -35.62
N SER A 25 -28.19 -16.93 -36.07
CA SER A 25 -28.24 -16.11 -37.30
C SER A 25 -26.84 -16.02 -37.89
N LYS A 26 -26.69 -16.67 -39.04
CA LYS A 26 -25.55 -16.63 -39.95
C LYS A 26 -25.42 -15.24 -40.59
N THR A 27 -24.17 -14.83 -40.84
CA THR A 27 -23.69 -13.94 -41.93
C THR A 27 -22.18 -13.85 -41.74
N SER A 28 -21.32 -14.69 -42.34
CA SER A 28 -20.83 -14.65 -43.74
C SER A 28 -20.60 -13.23 -44.26
N ILE A 29 -19.37 -12.73 -44.05
CA ILE A 29 -18.79 -11.66 -44.86
C ILE A 29 -17.31 -12.01 -45.13
N ASP A 30 -17.00 -11.98 -46.41
CA ASP A 30 -15.70 -12.20 -47.06
C ASP A 30 -14.52 -11.47 -46.43
N SER A 31 -13.38 -12.15 -46.36
CA SER A 31 -12.07 -11.49 -46.42
C SER A 31 -11.01 -12.43 -47.00
N THR A 32 -10.70 -12.28 -48.28
CA THR A 32 -9.47 -12.86 -48.83
C THR A 32 -8.94 -11.98 -49.96
N HIS A 33 -8.19 -10.96 -49.57
CA HIS A 33 -7.25 -10.28 -50.46
C HIS A 33 -6.02 -9.89 -49.63
N ARG A 34 -4.91 -10.60 -49.84
CA ARG A 34 -3.60 -10.00 -50.14
C ARG A 34 -2.55 -11.09 -50.31
N SER A 35 -2.19 -11.28 -51.57
CA SER A 35 -1.00 -12.01 -51.99
C SER A 35 0.26 -11.25 -51.57
N ALA A 36 1.26 -12.03 -51.19
CA ALA A 36 2.64 -11.65 -50.93
C ALA A 36 3.33 -11.08 -52.18
N SER A 37 4.29 -10.17 -51.96
CA SER A 37 5.62 -10.10 -52.58
C SER A 37 6.23 -8.72 -52.29
N ASN A 38 7.33 -8.66 -51.54
CA ASN A 38 8.61 -8.28 -52.11
C ASN A 38 9.76 -8.29 -51.11
N GLU A 39 10.86 -8.75 -51.67
CA GLU A 39 12.19 -9.00 -51.18
C GLU A 39 12.95 -7.79 -50.62
N THR A 40 13.75 -8.11 -49.61
CA THR A 40 15.20 -7.86 -49.53
C THR A 40 15.71 -6.42 -49.76
N THR A 41 16.16 -5.79 -48.67
CA THR A 41 17.33 -4.91 -48.72
C THR A 41 18.18 -5.10 -47.47
N LEU A 42 19.28 -5.83 -47.66
CA LEU A 42 20.47 -5.80 -46.81
C LEU A 42 21.04 -4.37 -46.76
N ARG A 43 21.28 -3.83 -45.57
CA ARG A 43 22.42 -2.95 -45.33
C ARG A 43 22.91 -3.06 -43.89
N LYS A 44 24.23 -3.18 -43.83
CA LYS A 44 25.12 -3.56 -42.73
C LYS A 44 25.70 -2.27 -42.14
N THR A 45 25.57 -2.07 -40.82
CA THR A 45 26.24 -1.08 -39.95
C THR A 45 25.50 -1.14 -38.61
N SER A 46 26.06 -1.25 -37.41
CA SER A 46 27.41 -1.08 -36.90
C SER A 46 27.46 -1.73 -35.51
N ASN A 47 28.67 -2.12 -35.15
CA ASN A 47 29.12 -2.58 -33.85
C ASN A 47 28.94 -1.47 -32.79
N VAL A 48 28.03 -1.61 -31.81
CA VAL A 48 28.05 -0.89 -30.51
C VAL A 48 27.32 -1.72 -29.44
N ASN A 49 27.87 -1.75 -28.23
CA ASN A 49 27.32 -2.26 -26.96
C ASN A 49 27.56 -3.73 -26.55
N THR A 50 28.83 -4.05 -26.37
CA THR A 50 29.29 -4.80 -25.18
C THR A 50 29.04 -3.98 -23.90
N LYS A 51 27.80 -3.94 -23.37
CA LYS A 51 27.47 -3.69 -21.94
C LYS A 51 25.96 -3.68 -21.61
N GLU A 52 25.15 -4.55 -22.20
CA GLU A 52 23.77 -4.78 -21.75
C GLU A 52 23.50 -6.28 -21.57
N ARG A 53 24.31 -6.89 -20.72
CA ARG A 53 23.84 -7.99 -19.87
C ARG A 53 23.69 -7.46 -18.45
N ALA A 54 22.96 -6.35 -18.32
CA ALA A 54 22.25 -6.12 -17.08
C ALA A 54 21.23 -7.25 -17.04
N ASN A 55 21.51 -8.21 -16.16
CA ASN A 55 20.60 -9.26 -15.77
C ASN A 55 19.29 -8.55 -15.41
N THR A 56 18.34 -8.48 -16.33
CA THR A 56 17.01 -7.95 -16.08
C THR A 56 16.41 -8.95 -15.11
N MET A 57 16.64 -8.75 -13.81
CA MET A 57 15.86 -9.43 -12.78
C MET A 57 14.44 -9.05 -13.12
N SER A 58 13.75 -9.97 -13.79
CA SER A 58 12.43 -9.71 -14.31
C SER A 58 11.57 -9.25 -13.15
N ASN A 59 10.92 -8.10 -13.29
CA ASN A 59 10.17 -7.43 -12.24
C ASN A 59 9.13 -8.37 -11.62
N VAL A 60 9.52 -9.02 -10.51
CA VAL A 60 8.78 -10.13 -9.91
C VAL A 60 7.40 -9.72 -9.43
N TYR A 61 7.21 -8.44 -9.07
CA TYR A 61 5.93 -7.90 -8.66
C TYR A 61 4.96 -7.80 -9.84
N ALA A 62 5.42 -7.28 -10.97
CA ALA A 62 4.63 -7.18 -12.19
C ALA A 62 4.28 -8.58 -12.73
N ILE A 63 5.23 -9.53 -12.71
CA ILE A 63 5.01 -10.92 -13.12
C ILE A 63 3.93 -11.58 -12.25
N ASN A 64 4.09 -11.53 -10.92
CA ASN A 64 3.15 -12.16 -9.99
C ASN A 64 1.75 -11.56 -10.14
N MET A 65 1.64 -10.24 -10.28
CA MET A 65 0.35 -9.58 -10.50
C MET A 65 -0.27 -9.94 -11.86
N SER A 66 0.56 -10.10 -12.91
CA SER A 66 0.09 -10.53 -14.23
C SER A 66 -0.43 -11.97 -14.21
N ALA A 67 0.25 -12.87 -13.51
CA ALA A 67 -0.23 -14.25 -13.31
C ALA A 67 -1.57 -14.27 -12.57
N ARG A 68 -1.73 -13.44 -11.52
CA ARG A 68 -3.00 -13.28 -10.81
C ARG A 68 -4.11 -12.74 -11.71
N LEU A 69 -3.81 -11.77 -12.56
CA LEU A 69 -4.77 -11.25 -13.54
C LEU A 69 -5.21 -12.34 -14.51
N ALA A 70 -4.29 -13.15 -15.03
CA ALA A 70 -4.61 -14.25 -15.92
C ALA A 70 -5.58 -15.25 -15.26
N THR A 71 -5.27 -15.71 -14.04
CA THR A 71 -6.18 -16.58 -13.27
C THR A 71 -7.53 -15.91 -12.98
N ALA A 72 -7.57 -14.61 -12.71
CA ALA A 72 -8.82 -13.90 -12.47
C ALA A 72 -9.71 -13.82 -13.74
N ILE A 73 -9.09 -13.63 -14.91
CA ILE A 73 -9.79 -13.64 -16.20
C ILE A 73 -10.34 -15.03 -16.51
N GLU A 74 -9.55 -16.09 -16.28
CA GLU A 74 -10.00 -17.48 -16.44
C GLU A 74 -11.20 -17.84 -15.54
N ASN A 75 -11.34 -17.16 -14.40
CA ASN A 75 -12.44 -17.33 -13.45
C ASN A 75 -13.55 -16.27 -13.60
N ASP A 76 -13.69 -15.67 -14.79
CA ASP A 76 -14.75 -14.70 -15.13
C ASP A 76 -14.89 -13.52 -14.13
N CYS A 77 -13.75 -12.92 -13.75
CA CYS A 77 -13.79 -11.75 -12.86
C CYS A 77 -14.56 -10.58 -13.49
N SER A 78 -15.16 -9.73 -12.65
CA SER A 78 -15.88 -8.54 -13.14
C SER A 78 -14.95 -7.59 -13.91
N ALA A 79 -15.49 -6.90 -14.93
CA ALA A 79 -14.74 -5.89 -15.70
C ALA A 79 -14.12 -4.79 -14.82
N SER A 80 -14.77 -4.46 -13.69
CA SER A 80 -14.23 -3.52 -12.70
C SER A 80 -12.96 -4.05 -12.02
N ASN A 81 -12.96 -5.33 -11.63
CA ASN A 81 -11.79 -5.96 -11.02
C ASN A 81 -10.66 -6.16 -12.02
N GLU A 82 -10.99 -6.58 -13.25
CA GLU A 82 -10.01 -6.71 -14.33
C GLU A 82 -9.30 -5.35 -14.60
N LYS A 83 -10.07 -4.26 -14.70
CA LYS A 83 -9.54 -2.90 -14.88
C LYS A 83 -8.62 -2.49 -13.73
N LYS A 84 -8.99 -2.80 -12.47
CA LYS A 84 -8.15 -2.52 -11.31
C LYS A 84 -6.84 -3.29 -11.37
N MET A 85 -6.89 -4.60 -11.60
CA MET A 85 -5.70 -5.44 -11.67
C MET A 85 -4.77 -5.03 -12.82
N LYS A 86 -5.31 -4.67 -13.99
CA LYS A 86 -4.53 -4.09 -15.10
C LYS A 86 -3.81 -2.80 -14.68
N LYS A 87 -4.48 -1.90 -13.95
CA LYS A 87 -3.84 -0.68 -13.39
C LYS A 87 -2.70 -1.06 -12.42
N LEU A 88 -2.89 -2.08 -11.58
CA LEU A 88 -1.84 -2.53 -10.66
C LEU A 88 -0.63 -3.13 -11.39
N VAL A 89 -0.85 -3.97 -12.41
CA VAL A 89 0.24 -4.47 -13.27
C VAL A 89 1.02 -3.31 -13.87
N GLN A 90 0.32 -2.31 -14.42
CA GLN A 90 0.97 -1.14 -15.01
C GLN A 90 1.82 -0.37 -13.99
N MET A 91 1.30 -0.12 -12.78
CA MET A 91 2.05 0.57 -11.72
C MET A 91 3.26 -0.24 -11.27
N LEU A 92 3.10 -1.56 -11.11
CA LEU A 92 4.16 -2.47 -10.70
C LEU A 92 5.19 -2.71 -11.80
N SER A 93 4.87 -2.45 -13.07
CA SER A 93 5.82 -2.52 -14.19
C SER A 93 6.85 -1.39 -14.16
N ASN A 94 6.75 -0.45 -13.22
CA ASN A 94 7.78 0.54 -12.99
C ASN A 94 8.99 -0.11 -12.28
N GLU A 95 10.10 -0.24 -12.99
CA GLU A 95 11.33 -0.87 -12.47
C GLU A 95 11.85 -0.18 -11.22
N ARG A 96 11.79 1.16 -11.15
CA ARG A 96 12.26 1.90 -9.98
C ARG A 96 11.41 1.62 -8.73
N LEU A 97 10.09 1.46 -8.90
CA LEU A 97 9.22 1.01 -7.81
C LEU A 97 9.55 -0.41 -7.38
N ALA A 98 9.77 -1.32 -8.34
CA ALA A 98 10.12 -2.71 -8.04
C ALA A 98 11.46 -2.84 -7.32
N GLU A 99 12.46 -2.04 -7.69
CA GLU A 99 13.74 -1.94 -6.98
C GLU A 99 13.54 -1.52 -5.52
N MET A 100 12.76 -0.46 -5.27
CA MET A 100 12.48 0.01 -3.91
C MET A 100 11.69 -1.00 -3.07
N LEU A 101 10.73 -1.71 -3.67
CA LEU A 101 10.00 -2.78 -2.98
C LEU A 101 10.93 -3.95 -2.65
N THR A 102 11.84 -4.30 -3.57
CA THR A 102 12.85 -5.35 -3.35
C THR A 102 13.83 -4.93 -2.25
N SER A 103 14.33 -3.70 -2.27
CA SER A 103 15.27 -3.19 -1.25
C SER A 103 14.62 -3.08 0.14
N ALA A 104 13.32 -2.78 0.18
CA ALA A 104 12.52 -2.85 1.40
C ALA A 104 12.17 -4.29 1.85
N ASN A 105 12.65 -5.33 1.16
CA ASN A 105 12.35 -6.75 1.44
C ASN A 105 10.85 -7.10 1.42
N VAL A 106 10.07 -6.47 0.52
CA VAL A 106 8.64 -6.78 0.38
C VAL A 106 8.47 -8.08 -0.39
N ASP A 107 7.88 -9.11 0.23
CA ASP A 107 7.60 -10.40 -0.41
C ASP A 107 6.59 -10.25 -1.55
N ALA A 108 7.03 -10.42 -2.80
CA ALA A 108 6.21 -10.25 -4.00
C ALA A 108 5.02 -11.23 -4.09
N GLU A 109 5.12 -12.44 -3.55
CA GLU A 109 4.04 -13.42 -3.60
C GLU A 109 2.97 -13.11 -2.54
N ARG A 110 3.40 -12.76 -1.32
CA ARG A 110 2.50 -12.32 -0.25
C ARG A 110 1.82 -10.99 -0.59
N PHE A 111 2.58 -10.06 -1.15
CA PHE A 111 2.12 -8.74 -1.56
C PHE A 111 0.98 -8.77 -2.58
N THR A 112 1.05 -9.68 -3.56
CA THR A 112 0.07 -9.75 -4.67
C THR A 112 -1.14 -10.64 -4.38
N ARG A 113 -1.17 -11.37 -3.24
CA ARG A 113 -2.25 -12.30 -2.88
C ARG A 113 -3.60 -11.63 -2.58
N ALA A 114 -3.59 -10.47 -1.92
CA ALA A 114 -4.81 -9.78 -1.51
C ALA A 114 -5.03 -8.52 -2.34
N ILE A 115 -5.82 -8.61 -3.42
CA ILE A 115 -5.98 -7.54 -4.43
C ILE A 115 -6.34 -6.18 -3.79
N TYR A 116 -7.28 -6.13 -2.85
CA TYR A 116 -7.72 -4.88 -2.24
C TYR A 116 -6.69 -4.24 -1.32
N ALA A 117 -5.99 -5.05 -0.52
CA ALA A 117 -4.88 -4.57 0.30
C ALA A 117 -3.72 -4.12 -0.61
N CYS A 118 -3.40 -4.93 -1.62
CA CYS A 118 -2.38 -4.65 -2.63
C CYS A 118 -2.67 -3.32 -3.36
N GLU A 119 -3.92 -3.03 -3.74
CA GLU A 119 -4.25 -1.78 -4.42
C GLU A 119 -3.86 -0.55 -3.60
N LYS A 120 -4.25 -0.51 -2.32
CA LYS A 120 -3.93 0.61 -1.43
C LYS A 120 -2.42 0.73 -1.23
N VAL A 121 -1.74 -0.39 -1.03
CA VAL A 121 -0.31 -0.45 -0.81
C VAL A 121 0.46 0.02 -2.05
N VAL A 122 0.14 -0.49 -3.24
CA VAL A 122 0.78 -0.11 -4.51
C VAL A 122 0.57 1.37 -4.80
N LYS A 123 -0.66 1.89 -4.60
CA LYS A 123 -0.95 3.32 -4.79
C LYS A 123 -0.12 4.20 -3.87
N PHE A 124 0.02 3.82 -2.61
CA PHE A 124 0.85 4.55 -1.66
C PHE A 124 2.34 4.46 -2.01
N ALA A 125 2.87 3.25 -2.24
CA ALA A 125 4.27 3.05 -2.61
C ALA A 125 4.65 3.75 -3.91
N SER A 126 3.74 3.82 -4.90
CA SER A 126 3.99 4.52 -6.17
C SER A 126 4.24 6.02 -6.00
N GLN A 127 3.78 6.62 -4.90
CA GLN A 127 4.06 8.03 -4.59
C GLN A 127 5.56 8.29 -4.41
N ALA A 128 6.35 7.28 -4.03
CA ALA A 128 7.80 7.36 -3.89
C ALA A 128 8.52 7.66 -5.22
N VAL A 129 7.90 7.28 -6.36
CA VAL A 129 8.44 7.55 -7.69
C VAL A 129 7.87 8.84 -8.25
N ALA A 130 6.55 9.01 -8.13
CA ALA A 130 5.86 10.19 -8.62
C ALA A 130 4.73 10.56 -7.66
N LEU A 131 4.90 11.68 -6.95
CA LEU A 131 3.83 12.22 -6.13
C LEU A 131 2.64 12.62 -7.01
N ASN A 132 1.54 11.88 -6.85
CA ASN A 132 0.24 12.18 -7.42
C ASN A 132 -0.79 12.29 -6.29
N ALA A 133 -1.03 13.53 -5.86
CA ALA A 133 -1.97 13.85 -4.79
C ALA A 133 -3.40 13.33 -5.03
N LYS A 134 -3.81 13.06 -6.27
CA LYS A 134 -5.15 12.51 -6.59
C LYS A 134 -5.33 11.07 -6.12
N ASP A 135 -4.25 10.29 -6.06
CA ASP A 135 -4.26 8.89 -5.62
C ASP A 135 -3.78 8.76 -4.16
N LEU A 136 -3.53 9.88 -3.46
CA LEU A 136 -3.04 9.86 -2.08
C LEU A 136 -4.13 9.38 -1.12
N ASN A 137 -3.82 8.34 -0.36
CA ASN A 137 -4.63 7.93 0.78
C ASN A 137 -4.24 8.74 2.01
N GLU A 138 -5.07 9.72 2.38
CA GLU A 138 -4.78 10.63 3.49
C GLU A 138 -4.61 9.93 4.85
N ASN A 139 -5.30 8.82 5.10
CA ASN A 139 -5.11 8.05 6.35
C ASN A 139 -3.74 7.39 6.39
N THR A 140 -3.34 6.74 5.30
CA THR A 140 -2.02 6.11 5.20
C THR A 140 -0.91 7.15 5.27
N TYR A 141 -1.11 8.31 4.63
CA TYR A 141 -0.19 9.44 4.74
C TYR A 141 -0.09 9.99 6.18
N ALA A 142 -1.20 10.19 6.87
CA ALA A 142 -1.20 10.71 8.24
C ALA A 142 -0.45 9.79 9.22
N ILE A 143 -0.67 8.48 9.08
CA ILE A 143 0.02 7.46 9.87
C ILE A 143 1.50 7.40 9.50
N PHE A 144 1.84 7.46 8.20
CA PHE A 144 3.22 7.52 7.74
C PHE A 144 3.96 8.72 8.32
N ARG A 145 3.37 9.92 8.24
CA ARG A 145 3.97 11.14 8.80
C ARG A 145 4.16 11.05 10.31
N THR A 146 3.19 10.49 11.02
CA THR A 146 3.29 10.24 12.47
C THR A 146 4.40 9.23 12.78
N ALA A 147 4.57 8.19 11.97
CA ALA A 147 5.67 7.24 12.10
C ALA A 147 7.04 7.90 11.90
N ILE A 148 7.19 8.73 10.87
CA ILE A 148 8.44 9.46 10.63
C ILE A 148 8.73 10.45 11.76
N ASN A 149 7.73 11.17 12.26
CA ASN A 149 7.92 12.04 13.43
C ASN A 149 8.38 11.25 14.65
N ALA A 150 7.74 10.11 14.95
CA ALA A 150 8.14 9.25 16.06
C ALA A 150 9.61 8.78 15.89
N TYR A 151 10.00 8.38 14.68
CA TYR A 151 11.39 8.03 14.36
C TYR A 151 12.38 9.18 14.62
N ARG A 152 12.03 10.40 14.19
CA ARG A 152 12.90 11.58 14.33
C ARG A 152 13.14 11.96 15.79
N HIS A 153 12.12 11.81 16.63
CA HIS A 153 12.18 12.15 18.05
C HIS A 153 12.60 10.96 18.94
N ASP A 154 13.00 9.83 18.35
CA ASP A 154 13.34 8.59 19.07
C ASP A 154 12.21 8.06 19.97
N VAL A 155 10.96 8.30 19.56
CA VAL A 155 9.75 7.86 20.25
C VAL A 155 9.22 6.58 19.63
N VAL A 156 8.76 5.66 20.46
CA VAL A 156 8.11 4.42 20.00
C VAL A 156 6.75 4.73 19.40
N LEU A 157 6.51 4.32 18.16
CA LEU A 157 5.19 4.46 17.53
C LEU A 157 4.20 3.49 18.16
N THR A 158 3.08 4.00 18.67
CA THR A 158 2.04 3.16 19.30
C THR A 158 0.74 3.16 18.48
N GLN A 159 -0.11 2.17 18.70
CA GLN A 159 -1.46 2.11 18.11
C GLN A 159 -2.29 3.36 18.46
N ALA A 160 -2.14 3.90 19.68
CA ALA A 160 -2.83 5.12 20.09
C ALA A 160 -2.40 6.33 19.24
N MET A 161 -1.11 6.47 18.93
CA MET A 161 -0.61 7.51 18.03
C MET A 161 -1.15 7.34 16.61
N ILE A 162 -1.22 6.09 16.12
CA ILE A 162 -1.79 5.76 14.81
C ILE A 162 -3.27 6.19 14.74
N GLU A 163 -4.07 5.84 15.74
CA GLU A 163 -5.49 6.18 15.79
C GLU A 163 -5.73 7.69 15.95
N ALA A 164 -4.95 8.36 16.80
CA ALA A 164 -4.99 9.82 16.96
C ALA A 164 -4.52 10.58 15.70
N SER A 165 -3.71 9.95 14.84
CA SER A 165 -3.29 10.59 13.59
C SER A 165 -4.44 10.73 12.57
N ILE A 166 -5.44 9.84 12.62
CA ILE A 166 -6.52 9.80 11.62
C ILE A 166 -7.82 10.48 12.08
N SER A 167 -7.97 10.77 13.38
CA SER A 167 -9.14 11.43 13.95
C SER A 167 -8.73 12.44 15.02
N ARG A 168 -9.31 13.65 14.98
CA ARG A 168 -9.03 14.72 15.97
C ARG A 168 -9.65 14.47 17.34
N ASP A 169 -10.61 13.54 17.44
CA ASP A 169 -11.32 13.25 18.69
C ASP A 169 -10.54 12.34 19.64
N LEU A 170 -9.43 11.77 19.16
CA LEU A 170 -8.52 10.97 19.97
C LEU A 170 -7.32 11.80 20.38
N THR A 171 -6.98 11.72 21.66
CA THR A 171 -5.82 12.40 22.23
C THR A 171 -4.83 11.35 22.72
N VAL A 172 -3.55 11.73 22.71
CA VAL A 172 -2.45 10.95 23.29
C VAL A 172 -1.82 11.78 24.40
N ASP A 173 -0.97 11.14 25.20
CA ASP A 173 -0.21 11.83 26.25
C ASP A 173 0.55 13.04 25.71
N ASP A 174 0.57 14.12 26.48
CA ASP A 174 1.19 15.39 26.06
C ASP A 174 2.69 15.23 25.75
N SER A 175 3.37 14.26 26.38
CA SER A 175 4.77 13.93 26.11
C SER A 175 5.04 13.45 24.69
N VAL A 176 4.06 12.85 24.01
CA VAL A 176 4.20 12.31 22.63
C VAL A 176 3.30 13.02 21.61
N LYS A 177 2.45 13.94 22.07
CA LYS A 177 1.50 14.68 21.23
C LYS A 177 2.17 15.45 20.08
N HIS A 178 3.36 16.00 20.32
CA HIS A 178 4.14 16.71 19.31
C HIS A 178 4.58 15.80 18.14
N CYS A 179 4.63 14.48 18.33
CA CYS A 179 4.94 13.53 17.27
C CYS A 179 3.74 13.21 16.37
N VAL A 180 2.50 13.42 16.84
CA VAL A 180 1.30 12.98 16.12
C VAL A 180 0.84 14.02 15.09
N TYR A 181 0.77 13.61 13.83
CA TYR A 181 0.09 14.39 12.80
C TYR A 181 -1.40 14.08 12.83
N ALA A 182 -2.21 14.95 13.44
CA ALA A 182 -3.65 14.75 13.56
C ALA A 182 -4.42 15.32 12.36
N ARG A 183 -5.19 14.48 11.66
CA ARG A 183 -6.16 14.93 10.64
C ARG A 183 -7.30 15.69 11.32
N ASN A 184 -7.73 16.80 10.70
CA ASN A 184 -8.88 17.58 11.16
C ASN A 184 -10.22 16.92 10.71
N LEU A 185 -10.44 15.68 11.14
CA LEU A 185 -11.62 14.89 10.81
C LEU A 185 -12.16 14.22 12.07
N ILE A 186 -13.49 14.20 12.22
CA ILE A 186 -14.18 13.39 13.22
C ILE A 186 -14.61 12.08 12.58
N GLN A 187 -14.33 10.97 13.23
CA GLN A 187 -14.71 9.63 12.77
C GLN A 187 -15.29 8.82 13.92
N THR A 188 -16.21 7.91 13.62
CA THR A 188 -16.71 6.97 14.64
C THR A 188 -15.62 5.98 15.03
N THR A 189 -15.72 5.40 16.22
CA THR A 189 -14.76 4.41 16.74
C THR A 189 -14.59 3.22 15.79
N GLU A 190 -15.67 2.71 15.19
CA GLU A 190 -15.61 1.60 14.24
C GLU A 190 -14.86 1.99 12.96
N THR A 191 -15.07 3.22 12.50
CA THR A 191 -14.38 3.76 11.32
C THR A 191 -12.89 3.92 11.60
N ILE A 192 -12.53 4.45 12.79
CA ILE A 192 -11.14 4.59 13.21
C ILE A 192 -10.46 3.22 13.24
N ALA A 193 -11.07 2.23 13.91
CA ALA A 193 -10.52 0.88 13.99
C ALA A 193 -10.28 0.25 12.60
N ALA A 194 -11.25 0.37 11.68
CA ALA A 194 -11.11 -0.19 10.33
C ALA A 194 -10.04 0.53 9.49
N GLN A 195 -9.99 1.87 9.56
CA GLN A 195 -9.07 2.68 8.76
C GLN A 195 -7.64 2.65 9.31
N SER A 196 -7.47 2.65 10.63
CA SER A 196 -6.17 2.51 11.30
C SER A 196 -5.56 1.15 10.99
N GLN A 197 -6.34 0.07 11.14
CA GLN A 197 -5.94 -1.29 10.78
C GLN A 197 -5.47 -1.35 9.31
N THR A 198 -6.33 -0.93 8.37
CA THR A 198 -6.02 -1.05 6.94
C THR A 198 -4.77 -0.25 6.54
N SER A 199 -4.61 0.95 7.09
CA SER A 199 -3.48 1.83 6.76
C SER A 199 -2.19 1.38 7.44
N ARG A 200 -2.28 0.88 8.67
CA ARG A 200 -1.14 0.28 9.38
C ARG A 200 -0.66 -0.99 8.70
N ASP A 201 -1.58 -1.87 8.29
CA ASP A 201 -1.25 -3.08 7.56
C ASP A 201 -0.56 -2.77 6.23
N ALA A 202 -0.88 -1.63 5.61
CA ALA A 202 -0.15 -1.17 4.43
C ALA A 202 1.30 -0.82 4.75
N LEU A 203 1.56 -0.08 5.83
CA LEU A 203 2.94 0.25 6.25
C LEU A 203 3.73 -0.98 6.72
N LEU A 204 3.07 -1.94 7.40
CA LEU A 204 3.65 -3.24 7.74
C LEU A 204 4.03 -4.03 6.48
N THR A 205 3.15 -4.05 5.48
CA THR A 205 3.40 -4.73 4.19
C THR A 205 4.58 -4.13 3.44
N LEU A 206 4.77 -2.81 3.55
CA LEU A 206 5.90 -2.09 2.94
C LEU A 206 7.17 -2.13 3.80
N ASN A 207 7.16 -2.83 4.94
CA ASN A 207 8.25 -2.87 5.91
C ASN A 207 8.72 -1.47 6.36
N ILE A 208 7.82 -0.49 6.36
CA ILE A 208 8.09 0.87 6.88
C ILE A 208 7.96 0.87 8.41
N ILE A 209 7.08 0.03 8.94
CA ILE A 209 6.97 -0.23 10.37
C ILE A 209 7.04 -1.75 10.62
N LYS A 210 7.50 -2.14 11.81
CA LYS A 210 7.51 -3.54 12.27
C LYS A 210 6.91 -3.64 13.66
N GLN A 211 6.11 -4.68 13.89
CA GLN A 211 5.55 -4.96 15.22
C GLN A 211 6.70 -5.25 16.19
N ARG A 212 6.72 -4.56 17.33
CA ARG A 212 7.65 -4.86 18.43
C ARG A 212 7.25 -6.16 19.13
N HIS A 213 8.26 -6.96 19.49
CA HIS A 213 8.07 -8.20 20.23
C HIS A 213 7.95 -7.99 21.73
N ASP A 214 8.59 -6.93 22.24
CA ASP A 214 8.66 -6.60 23.66
C ASP A 214 7.45 -5.79 24.15
N LEU A 215 6.78 -5.05 23.25
CA LEU A 215 5.63 -4.21 23.60
C LEU A 215 4.46 -4.43 22.63
N LYS A 216 3.31 -4.82 23.19
CA LYS A 216 2.06 -4.99 22.45
C LYS A 216 1.58 -3.65 21.88
N ASN A 217 1.01 -3.67 20.68
CA ASN A 217 0.48 -2.48 20.01
C ASN A 217 1.52 -1.36 19.80
N ALA A 218 2.80 -1.71 19.78
CA ALA A 218 3.90 -0.80 19.49
C ALA A 218 4.69 -1.26 18.26
N TYR A 219 5.29 -0.29 17.58
CA TYR A 219 5.93 -0.47 16.28
C TYR A 219 7.28 0.23 16.26
N THR A 220 8.27 -0.43 15.67
CA THR A 220 9.53 0.19 15.29
C THR A 220 9.39 0.73 13.87
N VAL A 221 9.91 1.93 13.61
CA VAL A 221 9.90 2.56 12.30
C VAL A 221 11.23 2.29 11.62
N GLU A 222 11.19 1.81 10.38
CA GLU A 222 12.33 1.39 9.58
C GLU A 222 12.50 2.37 8.41
N LEU A 223 13.60 3.11 8.41
CA LEU A 223 13.89 4.10 7.38
C LEU A 223 14.54 3.43 6.15
N THR A 224 13.75 2.62 5.44
CA THR A 224 14.15 1.96 4.19
C THR A 224 14.32 2.96 3.04
N GLU A 225 14.96 2.55 1.93
CA GLU A 225 15.04 3.38 0.72
C GLU A 225 13.65 3.82 0.23
N LEU A 226 12.66 2.93 0.31
CA LEU A 226 11.27 3.27 0.00
C LEU A 226 10.71 4.33 0.96
N ALA A 227 10.96 4.22 2.27
CA ALA A 227 10.50 5.20 3.24
C ALA A 227 11.15 6.57 3.00
N ILE A 228 12.44 6.61 2.69
CA ILE A 228 13.17 7.84 2.34
C ILE A 228 12.58 8.47 1.09
N ALA A 229 12.39 7.69 0.02
CA ALA A 229 11.81 8.21 -1.22
C ALA A 229 10.37 8.73 -1.03
N LEU A 230 9.59 8.12 -0.14
CA LEU A 230 8.28 8.66 0.28
C LEU A 230 8.42 9.97 1.05
N CYS A 231 9.37 10.08 1.98
CA CYS A 231 9.65 11.34 2.67
C CYS A 231 10.02 12.44 1.67
N ASP A 232 10.91 12.17 0.72
CA ASP A 232 11.32 13.12 -0.32
C ASP A 232 10.13 13.55 -1.18
N ALA A 233 9.33 12.59 -1.64
CA ALA A 233 8.13 12.86 -2.41
C ALA A 233 7.14 13.75 -1.64
N PHE A 234 6.95 13.50 -0.34
CA PHE A 234 6.06 14.27 0.52
C PHE A 234 6.70 15.53 1.13
N LYS A 235 7.99 15.78 0.87
CA LYS A 235 8.78 16.86 1.48
C LYS A 235 8.75 16.82 3.01
N LEU A 236 8.91 15.63 3.58
CA LEU A 236 9.00 15.41 5.01
C LEU A 236 10.48 15.33 5.39
N ASP A 237 10.86 16.09 6.43
CA ASP A 237 12.13 15.84 7.10
C ASP A 237 12.06 14.48 7.81
N TYR A 238 13.19 13.78 7.85
CA TYR A 238 13.39 12.49 8.49
C TYR A 238 14.73 12.41 9.25
N ALA A 239 15.46 13.52 9.35
CA ALA A 239 16.63 13.61 10.20
C ALA A 239 16.23 13.51 11.68
N LYS A 240 17.01 12.75 12.46
CA LYS A 240 16.81 12.67 13.91
C LYS A 240 17.06 14.03 14.55
N VAL A 241 16.19 14.37 15.50
CA VAL A 241 16.33 15.59 16.30
C VAL A 241 17.40 15.32 17.36
N GLU A 242 18.41 16.18 17.43
CA GLU A 242 19.39 16.16 18.51
C GLU A 242 18.68 16.52 19.82
N ILE A 243 18.72 15.60 20.79
CA ILE A 243 18.22 15.87 22.14
C ILE A 243 19.42 16.45 22.90
N GLU A 244 19.42 17.75 23.13
CA GLU A 244 20.31 18.37 24.11
C GLU A 244 19.94 17.78 25.47
N THR A 245 20.71 16.81 25.95
CA THR A 245 20.60 16.34 27.32
C THR A 245 21.08 17.47 28.21
N GLU A 246 20.15 18.12 28.92
CA GLU A 246 20.48 19.00 30.03
C GLU A 246 21.34 18.20 31.02
N GLU A 247 22.66 18.46 31.01
CA GLU A 247 23.55 18.01 32.06
C GLU A 247 23.07 18.65 33.35
N THR A 248 22.51 17.82 34.24
CA THR A 248 22.15 18.20 35.60
C THR A 248 23.40 18.76 36.28
N GLU A 249 23.49 20.08 36.45
CA GLU A 249 24.47 20.71 37.35
C GLU A 249 24.14 20.28 38.80
N GLU A 250 24.58 19.10 39.21
CA GLU A 250 24.82 18.78 40.62
C GLU A 250 26.06 19.55 41.06
N LYS A 251 25.90 20.85 41.36
CA LYS A 251 26.84 21.55 42.25
C LYS A 251 26.41 21.31 43.68
N SER A 252 27.15 20.40 44.31
CA SER A 252 27.28 20.24 45.75
C SER A 252 27.38 21.59 46.45
N VAL A 253 26.36 21.92 47.26
CA VAL A 253 26.54 22.83 48.39
C VAL A 253 26.99 21.97 49.56
N GLU A 254 28.27 21.61 49.55
CA GLU A 254 28.97 21.18 50.76
C GLU A 254 30.01 22.24 51.09
N GLU A 255 30.03 22.58 52.38
CA GLU A 255 31.07 23.32 53.09
C GLU A 255 31.22 24.83 52.77
N ASN A 256 30.51 25.64 53.56
CA ASN A 256 31.23 26.64 54.34
C ASN A 256 30.79 26.53 55.81
N ALA A 257 31.73 25.98 56.57
CA ALA A 257 31.90 26.21 58.00
C ALA A 257 32.08 27.70 58.33
#